data_AF-A0A846PKV4-F1
#
_entry.id   AF-A0A846PKV4-F1
#
_cell.length_a   1.000
_cell.length_b   1.000
_cell.length_c   1.000
_cell.angle_alpha   90.00
_cell.angle_beta   90.00
_cell.angle_gamma   90.00
#
_symmetry.space_group_name_H-M   'P 1'
#
loop_
_entity.id
_entity.type
_entity.pdbx_description
1 polymer ?
#
loop_
_entity_poly.entity_id
_entity_poly.type
_entity_poly.pdbx_seq_one_letter_code
_entity_poly.pdbx_strand_id
1 'polypeptide(L)' 'METKTPKDIIEETLSEQGSANVKYLSSISGATEEKVVSIVRLLVKEGKAIYHADMQEGGAPLAEWKGT' A
#
# COMPACT_ATOMS: atom_id res chain seq x y z
N MET A 1 -8.20 14.62 18.09
CA MET A 1 -7.61 14.40 16.75
C MET A 1 -7.52 12.90 16.57
N GLU A 2 -8.30 12.33 15.67
CA GLU A 2 -8.13 10.91 15.33
C GLU A 2 -6.88 10.77 14.47
N THR A 3 -5.90 10.03 14.98
CA THR A 3 -4.70 9.68 14.21
C THR A 3 -5.07 8.58 13.23
N LYS A 4 -4.95 8.85 11.93
CA LYS A 4 -5.12 7.84 10.87
C LYS A 4 -4.16 6.68 11.12
N THR A 5 -4.63 5.44 10.97
CA THR A 5 -3.74 4.27 11.07
C THR A 5 -2.89 4.14 9.81
N PRO A 6 -1.77 3.39 9.85
CA PRO A 6 -1.02 3.09 8.63
C PRO A 6 -1.87 2.44 7.53
N LYS A 7 -2.88 1.63 7.90
CA LYS A 7 -3.80 1.04 6.93
C LYS A 7 -4.60 2.13 6.22
N ASP A 8 -5.18 3.07 6.97
CA ASP A 8 -6.02 4.13 6.40
C ASP A 8 -5.21 5.00 5.43
N ILE A 9 -3.98 5.35 5.80
CA ILE A 9 -3.06 6.14 4.96
C ILE A 9 -2.73 5.39 3.65
N ILE A 10 -2.42 4.09 3.75
CA ILE A 10 -2.07 3.28 2.57
C ILE A 10 -3.27 3.10 1.65
N GLU A 11 -4.45 2.83 2.21
CA GLU A 11 -5.68 2.64 1.44
C GLU A 11 -6.08 3.92 0.70
N GLU A 12 -6.10 5.07 1.39
CA GLU A 12 -6.35 6.38 0.80
C GLU A 12 -5.36 6.69 -0.32
N THR A 13 -4.05 6.53 -0.06
CA THR A 13 -3.00 6.80 -1.05
C THR A 13 -3.17 5.95 -2.31
N LEU A 14 -3.43 4.65 -2.16
CA LEU A 14 -3.64 3.77 -3.32
C LEU A 14 -4.91 4.17 -4.08
N SER A 15 -5.99 4.50 -3.37
CA SER A 15 -7.25 4.93 -4.01
C SER A 15 -7.12 6.23 -4.80
N GLU A 16 -6.25 7.15 -4.37
CA GLU A 16 -6.01 8.43 -5.03
C GLU A 16 -5.00 8.34 -6.18
N GLN A 17 -3.91 7.58 -5.99
CA GLN A 17 -2.79 7.53 -6.95
C GLN A 17 -2.89 6.37 -7.94
N GLY A 18 -3.75 5.39 -7.68
CA GLY A 18 -3.90 4.18 -8.49
C GLY A 18 -2.80 3.14 -8.25
N SER A 19 -1.56 3.54 -7.99
CA SER A 19 -0.49 2.60 -7.60
C SER A 19 0.64 3.30 -6.86
N ALA A 20 1.35 2.56 -6.01
CA ALA A 20 2.53 3.04 -5.31
C ALA A 20 3.47 1.89 -4.91
N ASN A 21 4.77 2.14 -4.86
CA ASN A 21 5.73 1.16 -4.37
C ASN A 21 5.78 1.10 -2.82
N VAL A 22 6.17 -0.07 -2.30
CA VAL A 22 6.19 -0.36 -0.85
C VAL A 22 7.07 0.60 -0.05
N LYS A 23 8.20 1.06 -0.62
CA LYS A 23 9.09 2.04 0.05
C LYS A 23 8.40 3.37 0.26
N TYR A 24 7.72 3.89 -0.75
CA TYR A 24 6.96 5.12 -0.63
C TYR A 24 5.84 4.99 0.41
N LEU A 25 5.07 3.90 0.36
CA LEU A 25 4.01 3.60 1.32
C LEU A 25 4.53 3.50 2.76
N SER A 26 5.72 2.92 2.96
CA SER A 26 6.41 2.87 4.26
C SER A 26 6.74 4.26 4.77
N SER A 27 7.28 5.12 3.91
CA SER A 27 7.64 6.49 4.27
C SER A 27 6.44 7.34 4.69
N ILE A 28 5.31 7.25 4.00
CA ILE A 28 4.13 8.09 4.29
C ILE A 28 3.30 7.58 5.46
N SER A 29 3.25 6.26 5.66
CA SER A 29 2.44 5.65 6.72
C SER A 29 3.19 5.54 8.05
N GLY A 30 4.51 5.74 8.04
CA GLY A 30 5.39 5.53 9.19
C GLY A 30 5.55 4.07 9.59
N ALA A 31 5.04 3.12 8.79
CA ALA A 31 5.17 1.69 9.03
C ALA A 31 6.43 1.13 8.36
N THR A 32 6.94 0.01 8.85
CA THR A 32 8.03 -0.73 8.18
C THR A 32 7.56 -1.33 6.85
N GLU A 33 8.47 -1.55 5.90
CA GLU A 33 8.14 -2.20 4.62
C GLU A 33 7.43 -3.56 4.82
N GLU A 34 7.86 -4.36 5.79
CA GLU A 34 7.20 -5.64 6.13
C GLU A 34 5.74 -5.44 6.57
N LYS A 35 5.49 -4.41 7.38
CA LYS A 35 4.13 -4.07 7.83
C LYS A 35 3.28 -3.54 6.67
N VAL A 36 3.86 -2.73 5.78
CA VAL A 36 3.21 -2.28 4.55
C VAL A 36 2.81 -3.47 3.69
N VAL A 37 3.72 -4.41 3.42
CA VAL A 37 3.41 -5.63 2.65
C VAL A 37 2.27 -6.41 3.30
N SER A 38 2.25 -6.51 4.62
CA SER A 38 1.15 -7.17 5.35
C SER A 38 -0.18 -6.44 5.19
N ILE A 39 -0.18 -5.11 5.21
CA ILE A 39 -1.37 -4.28 4.99
C ILE A 39 -1.84 -4.39 3.54
N VAL A 40 -0.95 -4.31 2.56
CA VAL A 40 -1.29 -4.46 1.15
C VAL A 40 -1.89 -5.84 0.89
N ARG A 41 -1.31 -6.91 1.47
CA ARG A 41 -1.89 -8.26 1.39
C ARG A 41 -3.29 -8.35 2.02
N LEU A 42 -3.56 -7.58 3.07
CA LEU A 42 -4.91 -7.47 3.64
C LEU A 42 -5.86 -6.78 2.65
N LEU A 43 -5.45 -5.68 2.02
CA LEU A 43 -6.24 -5.00 0.99
C LEU A 43 -6.50 -5.89 -0.24
N VAL A 44 -5.54 -6.74 -0.61
CA VAL A 44 -5.73 -7.77 -1.66
C VAL A 44 -6.81 -8.77 -1.24
N LYS A 45 -6.79 -9.26 0.02
CA LYS A 45 -7.84 -10.15 0.55
C LYS A 45 -9.21 -9.48 0.62
N GLU A 46 -9.25 -8.17 0.85
CA GLU A 46 -10.46 -7.34 0.79
C GLU A 46 -10.91 -7.04 -0.66
N GLY A 47 -10.13 -7.46 -1.67
CA GLY A 47 -10.43 -7.23 -3.09
C GLY A 47 -10.16 -5.81 -3.58
N LYS A 48 -9.50 -4.98 -2.76
CA LYS A 48 -9.27 -3.54 -3.02
C LYS A 48 -7.98 -3.26 -3.77
N ALA A 49 -7.01 -4.16 -3.70
CA ALA A 49 -5.69 -3.96 -4.28
C ALA A 49 -5.16 -5.22 -4.99
N ILE A 50 -4.12 -5.03 -5.80
CA ILE A 50 -3.26 -6.06 -6.38
C ILE A 50 -1.83 -5.79 -5.88
N TYR A 51 -1.09 -6.85 -5.57
CA TYR A 51 0.30 -6.76 -5.13
C TYR A 51 1.21 -7.44 -6.14
N HIS A 52 2.08 -6.65 -6.77
CA HIS A 52 3.04 -7.11 -7.76
C HIS A 52 4.41 -7.23 -7.07
N ALA A 53 4.75 -8.44 -6.65
CA ALA A 53 6.01 -8.71 -5.94
C ALA A 53 7.24 -8.64 -6.87
N ASP A 54 7.04 -8.90 -8.15
CA ASP A 54 8.03 -8.95 -9.23
C ASP A 54 8.16 -7.63 -9.98
N MET A 55 7.11 -6.81 -10.05
CA MET A 55 7.21 -5.43 -10.53
C MET A 55 7.81 -4.56 -9.43
N GLN A 56 9.02 -4.06 -9.68
CA GLN A 56 9.71 -3.17 -8.77
C GLN A 56 9.86 -1.78 -9.36
N GLU A 57 9.37 -0.77 -8.64
CA GLU A 57 9.63 0.64 -8.92
C GLU A 57 10.49 1.18 -7.77
N GLY A 58 11.61 1.83 -8.09
CA GLY A 58 12.57 2.26 -7.05
C GLY A 58 13.19 1.10 -6.25
N GLY A 59 13.20 -0.11 -6.82
CA GLY A 59 13.69 -1.32 -6.17
C GLY A 59 12.82 -1.79 -5.00
N ALA A 60 11.52 -1.54 -5.04
CA ALA A 60 10.54 -2.04 -4.10
C ALA A 60 9.29 -2.56 -4.83
N PRO A 61 8.63 -3.61 -4.33
CA PRO A 61 7.39 -4.13 -4.91
C PRO A 61 6.31 -3.06 -5.09
N LEU A 62 5.45 -3.25 -6.09
CA LEU A 62 4.38 -2.33 -6.44
C LEU A 62 3.03 -2.82 -5.88
N ALA A 63 2.25 -1.90 -5.34
CA ALA A 63 0.85 -2.11 -4.99
C ALA A 63 -0.03 -1.26 -5.91
N GLU A 64 -1.07 -1.85 -6.47
CA GLU A 64 -2.02 -1.21 -7.39
C GLU A 64 -3.43 -1.27 -6.80
N TRP A 65 -4.16 -0.17 -6.90
CA TRP A 65 -5.54 -0.08 -6.52
C TRP A 65 -6.43 -0.73 -7.56
N LYS A 66 -7.34 -1.59 -7.09
CA LYS A 66 -8.35 -2.26 -7.91
C LYS A 66 -9.75 -1.72 -7.63
N GLY A 67 -9.93 -1.02 -6.51
CA GLY A 67 -11.25 -0.66 -5.98
C GLY A 67 -12.15 -0.03 -7.04
N THR A 68 -13.19 -0.78 -7.37
CA THR A 68 -14.38 -0.36 -8.14
C THR A 68 -15.29 0.51 -7.31
#